data_AF-A0A2V3ZTX9-F1
#
_entry.id   AF-A0A2V3ZTX9-F1
#
_cell.length_a   1.000
_cell.length_b   1.000
_cell.length_c   1.000
_cell.angle_alpha   90.00
_cell.angle_beta   90.00
_cell.angle_gamma   90.00
#
_symmetry.space_group_name_H-M   'P 1'
#
loop_
_entity.id
_entity.type
_entity.pdbx_description
1 polymer ?
#
loop_
_entity_poly.entity_id
_entity_poly.type
_entity_poly.pdbx_seq_one_letter_code
_entity_poly.pdbx_strand_id
1 'polypeptide(L)'
;MSGTQQYLLLLGMALGTVGVVLSLYGLARIMGPAQREPGKDVPASSGVLSRDPVWGRYHARYYGYALLFLAFDMEMAFMYPWAVVYKEVGMVALLDMGVFLAILFLGLLYGWSQGAFRRQ
;
A
#
# COMPACT_ATOMS: atom_id res chain seq x y z
N MET A 1 13.26 -27.73 8.68
CA MET A 1 12.40 -26.95 9.60
C MET A 1 10.96 -27.24 9.21
N SER A 2 10.08 -27.59 10.14
CA SER A 2 8.67 -27.82 9.81
C SER A 2 8.01 -26.50 9.38
N GLY A 3 7.00 -26.55 8.50
CA GLY A 3 6.27 -25.33 8.10
C GLY A 3 5.70 -24.59 9.30
N THR A 4 5.24 -25.32 10.32
CA THR A 4 4.79 -24.76 11.60
C THR A 4 5.87 -23.95 12.32
N GLN A 5 7.12 -24.42 12.33
CA GLN A 5 8.24 -23.67 12.92
C GLN A 5 8.53 -22.38 12.15
N GLN A 6 8.42 -22.39 10.82
CA GLN A 6 8.62 -21.19 10.01
C GLN A 6 7.54 -20.13 10.29
N TYR A 7 6.27 -20.53 10.38
CA TYR A 7 5.18 -19.61 10.74
C TYR A 7 5.35 -19.05 12.15
N LEU A 8 5.76 -19.86 13.11
CA LEU A 8 6.03 -19.41 14.48
C LEU A 8 7.18 -18.40 14.53
N LEU A 9 8.24 -18.59 13.74
CA LEU A 9 9.34 -17.63 13.63
C LEU A 9 8.88 -16.31 13.03
N LEU A 10 8.10 -16.34 11.94
CA LEU A 10 7.54 -15.13 11.32
C LEU A 10 6.63 -14.38 12.29
N LEU A 11 5.77 -15.09 13.02
CA LEU A 11 4.93 -14.50 14.06
C LEU A 11 5.76 -13.88 15.17
N GLY A 12 6.79 -14.58 15.65
CA GLY A 12 7.72 -14.09 16.67
C GLY A 12 8.45 -12.82 16.23
N MET A 13 8.89 -12.75 14.97
CA MET A 13 9.50 -11.55 14.40
C MET A 13 8.52 -10.37 14.35
N ALA A 14 7.29 -10.59 13.86
CA ALA A 14 6.28 -9.54 13.79
C ALA A 14 5.92 -9.00 15.18
N LEU A 15 5.70 -9.89 16.15
CA LEU A 15 5.44 -9.51 17.54
C LEU A 15 6.63 -8.80 18.18
N GLY A 16 7.86 -9.26 17.87
CA GLY A 16 9.09 -8.60 18.30
C GLY A 16 9.17 -7.16 17.78
N THR A 17 8.91 -6.93 16.49
CA THR A 17 8.90 -5.58 15.90
C THR A 17 7.86 -4.68 16.57
N VAL A 18 6.63 -5.17 16.73
CA VAL A 18 5.57 -4.41 17.41
C VAL A 18 5.95 -4.13 18.86
N GLY A 19 6.49 -5.12 19.57
CA GLY A 19 6.96 -4.99 20.95
C GLY A 19 8.07 -3.95 21.10
N VAL A 20 9.02 -3.90 20.17
CA VAL A 20 10.08 -2.87 20.14
C VAL A 20 9.49 -1.48 19.90
N VAL A 21 8.57 -1.32 18.95
CA VAL A 21 7.93 -0.03 18.69
C VAL A 21 7.17 0.46 19.92
N LEU A 22 6.41 -0.43 20.57
CA LEU A 22 5.65 -0.10 21.79
C LEU A 22 6.57 0.19 22.98
N SER A 23 7.67 -0.55 23.14
CA SER A 23 8.62 -0.32 24.24
C SER A 23 9.35 1.00 24.07
N LEU A 24 9.79 1.35 22.84
CA LEU A 24 10.39 2.64 22.53
C LEU A 24 9.39 3.78 22.77
N TYR A 25 8.14 3.61 22.34
CA TYR A 25 7.08 4.58 22.63
C TYR A 25 6.84 4.75 24.13
N GLY A 26 6.79 3.66 24.90
CA GLY A 26 6.66 3.69 26.36
C GLY A 26 7.83 4.39 27.05
N LEU A 27 9.06 4.04 26.67
CA LEU A 27 10.28 4.68 27.16
C LEU A 27 10.29 6.18 26.85
N ALA A 28 9.93 6.57 25.63
CA ALA A 28 9.84 7.98 25.24
C ALA A 28 8.84 8.75 26.11
N ARG A 29 7.71 8.13 26.48
CA ARG A 29 6.69 8.75 27.34
C ARG A 29 7.11 8.84 28.83
N ILE A 30 8.02 7.98 29.28
CA ILE A 30 8.59 8.01 30.64
C ILE A 30 9.75 9.01 30.74
N MET A 31 10.63 9.05 29.74
CA MET A 31 11.84 9.88 29.74
C MET A 31 11.56 11.38 29.62
N GLY A 32 10.42 11.79 29.05
CA GLY A 32 10.07 13.20 28.89
C GLY A 32 8.58 13.46 29.09
N PRO A 33 8.17 14.30 30.06
CA PRO A 33 6.79 14.75 30.13
C PRO A 33 6.47 15.58 28.89
N ALA A 34 5.33 15.30 28.26
CA ALA A 34 4.83 16.15 27.18
C ALA A 34 4.47 17.52 27.75
N GLN A 35 5.33 18.53 27.56
CA GLN A 35 5.03 19.92 27.91
C GLN A 35 3.80 20.39 27.13
N ARG A 36 2.72 20.77 27.81
CA ARG A 36 1.52 21.30 27.18
C ARG A 36 1.71 22.80 27.00
N GLU A 37 2.15 23.21 25.82
CA GLU A 37 2.26 24.61 25.46
C GLU A 37 1.05 25.05 24.63
N PRO A 38 0.48 26.25 24.88
CA PRO A 38 -0.56 26.80 24.04
C PRO A 38 -0.08 26.90 22.59
N GLY A 39 -0.80 26.25 21.66
CA GLY A 39 -0.43 26.23 20.24
C GLY A 39 0.33 24.98 19.78
N LYS A 40 0.77 24.08 20.68
CA LYS A 40 1.37 22.80 20.28
C LYS A 40 0.38 21.82 19.64
N ASP A 41 -0.90 22.05 19.91
CA ASP A 41 -2.03 21.25 19.40
C ASP A 41 -2.68 21.85 18.14
N VAL A 42 -2.07 22.86 17.51
CA VAL A 42 -2.53 23.37 16.21
C VAL A 42 -1.54 23.01 15.11
N PRO A 43 -2.01 22.73 13.87
CA PRO A 43 -1.12 22.50 12.74
C PRO A 43 -0.15 23.67 12.54
N ALA A 44 1.09 23.36 12.20
CA ALA A 44 2.07 24.38 11.85
C ALA A 44 1.61 25.09 10.56
N SER A 45 1.32 26.38 10.67
CA SER A 45 1.08 27.26 9.52
C SER A 45 2.19 28.32 9.42
N SER A 46 2.11 29.27 8.48
CA SER A 46 3.12 30.30 8.18
C SER A 46 3.31 31.37 9.30
N GLY A 47 3.42 30.95 10.55
CA GLY A 47 3.61 31.80 11.72
C GLY A 47 2.32 32.16 12.47
N VAL A 48 1.16 31.67 12.03
CA VAL A 48 -0.14 31.91 12.69
C VAL A 48 -0.74 30.62 13.24
N LEU A 49 -1.38 30.70 14.40
CA LEU A 49 -2.10 29.58 14.97
C LEU A 49 -3.48 29.52 14.29
N SER A 50 -3.58 28.80 13.17
CA SER A 50 -4.87 28.55 12.52
C SER A 50 -5.46 27.25 13.05
N ARG A 51 -6.65 27.36 13.64
CA ARG A 51 -7.51 26.24 14.05
C ARG A 51 -8.71 26.14 13.12
N ASP A 52 -8.57 26.64 11.90
CA ASP A 52 -9.66 26.70 10.94
C ASP A 52 -10.01 25.28 10.49
N PRO A 53 -11.31 24.93 10.47
CA PRO A 53 -11.70 23.60 10.09
C PRO A 53 -11.49 23.43 8.58
N VAL A 54 -10.63 22.48 8.21
CA VAL A 54 -10.23 22.19 6.83
C VAL A 54 -11.33 21.42 6.10
N TRP A 55 -12.50 22.03 5.92
CA TRP A 55 -13.56 21.52 5.05
C TRP A 55 -13.31 21.96 3.60
N GLY A 56 -12.09 21.71 3.12
CA GLY A 56 -11.73 21.89 1.73
C GLY A 56 -12.29 20.76 0.87
N ARG A 57 -12.75 21.09 -0.34
CA ARG A 57 -12.99 20.07 -1.38
C ARG A 57 -11.65 19.47 -1.78
N TYR A 58 -11.27 18.36 -1.15
CA TYR A 58 -10.15 17.55 -1.62
C TYR A 58 -10.56 16.90 -2.93
N HIS A 59 -9.99 17.37 -4.03
CA HIS A 59 -10.09 16.65 -5.29
C HIS A 59 -9.37 15.31 -5.12
N ALA A 60 -10.10 14.21 -5.27
CA ALA A 60 -9.53 12.87 -5.30
C ALA A 60 -8.73 12.70 -6.61
N ARG A 61 -7.55 13.32 -6.70
CA ARG A 61 -6.69 13.26 -7.91
C ARG A 61 -6.00 11.89 -8.04
N TYR A 62 -5.95 11.12 -6.96
CA TYR A 62 -5.21 9.86 -6.89
C TYR A 62 -6.06 8.60 -7.04
N TYR A 63 -7.39 8.73 -7.14
CA TYR A 63 -8.27 7.54 -7.19
C TYR A 63 -8.00 6.69 -8.44
N GLY A 64 -7.71 7.33 -9.59
CA GLY A 64 -7.37 6.62 -10.82
C GLY A 64 -6.12 5.76 -10.67
N TYR A 65 -5.09 6.27 -10.00
CA TYR A 65 -3.89 5.50 -9.67
C TYR A 65 -4.18 4.35 -8.70
N ALA A 66 -5.04 4.56 -7.69
CA ALA A 66 -5.42 3.52 -6.75
C ALA A 66 -6.24 2.39 -7.40
N LEU A 67 -7.20 2.73 -8.27
CA LEU A 67 -7.97 1.76 -9.04
C LEU A 67 -7.08 0.99 -10.02
N LEU A 68 -6.14 1.68 -10.68
CA LEU A 68 -5.17 1.03 -11.55
C LEU A 68 -4.27 0.07 -10.77
N PHE A 69 -3.74 0.51 -9.64
CA PHE A 69 -2.92 -0.32 -8.76
C PHE A 69 -3.70 -1.57 -8.32
N LEU A 70 -4.95 -1.41 -7.89
CA LEU A 70 -5.81 -2.53 -7.51
C LEU A 70 -6.03 -3.51 -8.67
N ALA A 71 -6.24 -3.02 -9.89
CA ALA A 71 -6.40 -3.86 -11.07
C ALA A 71 -5.12 -4.67 -11.37
N PHE A 72 -3.94 -4.04 -11.30
CA PHE A 72 -2.64 -4.72 -11.47
C PHE A 72 -2.29 -5.67 -10.31
N ASP A 73 -2.68 -5.34 -9.09
CA ASP A 73 -2.46 -6.21 -7.92
C ASP A 73 -3.30 -7.49 -8.05
N MET A 74 -4.53 -7.36 -8.53
CA MET A 74 -5.39 -8.50 -8.86
C MET A 74 -4.81 -9.36 -10.00
N GLU A 75 -4.17 -8.75 -11.01
CA GLU A 75 -3.46 -9.48 -12.06
C GLU A 75 -2.34 -10.38 -11.50
N MET A 76 -1.52 -9.83 -10.61
CA MET A 76 -0.43 -10.57 -9.96
C MET A 76 -0.96 -11.78 -9.18
N ALA A 77 -2.12 -11.65 -8.53
CA ALA A 77 -2.78 -12.76 -7.85
C ALA A 77 -3.08 -13.95 -8.79
N PHE A 78 -3.38 -13.69 -10.08
CA PHE A 78 -3.57 -14.72 -11.09
C PHE A 78 -2.25 -15.25 -11.69
N MET A 79 -1.21 -14.42 -11.73
CA MET A 79 0.11 -14.84 -12.23
C MET A 79 0.79 -15.86 -11.32
N TYR A 80 0.61 -15.79 -10.00
CA TYR A 80 1.25 -16.73 -9.06
C TYR A 80 0.87 -18.20 -9.30
N PRO A 81 -0.41 -18.61 -9.32
CA PRO A 81 -0.78 -20.00 -9.56
C PRO A 81 -0.40 -20.46 -10.97
N TRP A 82 -0.53 -19.59 -11.96
CA TRP A 82 -0.09 -19.90 -13.33
C TRP A 82 1.42 -20.19 -13.39
N ALA A 83 2.26 -19.39 -12.73
CA ALA A 83 3.71 -19.57 -12.75
C ALA A 83 4.14 -20.91 -12.12
N VAL A 84 3.38 -21.42 -11.15
CA VAL A 84 3.61 -22.74 -10.55
C VAL A 84 3.27 -23.85 -11.56
N VAL A 85 2.13 -23.74 -12.24
CA VAL A 85 1.61 -24.79 -13.15
C VAL A 85 2.26 -24.76 -14.54
N TYR A 86 2.92 -23.65 -14.91
CA TYR A 86 3.58 -23.49 -16.21
C TYR A 86 4.53 -24.65 -16.57
N LYS A 87 5.25 -25.20 -15.58
CA LYS A 87 6.16 -26.32 -15.79
C LYS A 87 5.47 -27.62 -16.24
N GLU A 88 4.19 -27.79 -15.92
CA GLU A 88 3.41 -28.98 -16.23
C GLU A 88 2.67 -28.84 -17.57
N VAL A 89 2.15 -27.64 -17.86
CA VAL A 89 1.31 -27.38 -19.04
C VAL A 89 2.11 -26.86 -20.24
N GLY A 90 3.24 -26.18 -20.00
CA GLY A 90 4.12 -25.68 -21.05
C GLY A 90 3.49 -24.58 -21.93
N MET A 91 3.59 -24.71 -23.25
CA MET A 91 3.28 -23.63 -24.21
C MET A 91 1.83 -23.16 -24.17
N VAL A 92 0.86 -24.06 -23.87
CA VAL A 92 -0.56 -23.69 -23.81
C VAL A 92 -0.80 -22.69 -22.67
N ALA A 93 -0.23 -22.95 -21.49
CA ALA A 93 -0.32 -22.03 -20.37
C ALA A 93 0.33 -20.68 -20.69
N LEU A 94 1.42 -20.65 -21.46
CA LEU A 94 2.04 -19.39 -21.90
C LEU A 94 1.08 -18.55 -22.74
N LEU A 95 0.37 -19.18 -23.68
CA LEU A 95 -0.58 -18.50 -24.55
C LEU A 95 -1.79 -17.97 -23.76
N ASP A 96 -2.36 -18.78 -22.86
CA ASP A 96 -3.48 -18.37 -22.02
C ASP A 96 -3.14 -17.15 -21.16
N MET A 97 -1.96 -17.16 -20.54
CA MET A 97 -1.47 -16.02 -19.75
C MET A 97 -1.12 -14.82 -20.63
N GLY A 98 -0.57 -15.05 -21.82
CA GLY A 98 -0.30 -13.99 -22.80
C GLY A 98 -1.57 -13.26 -23.23
N VAL A 99 -2.66 -13.99 -23.47
CA VAL A 99 -3.97 -13.41 -23.78
C VAL A 99 -4.51 -12.62 -22.59
N PHE A 100 -4.41 -13.16 -21.38
CA PHE A 100 -4.84 -12.48 -20.16
C PHE A 100 -4.10 -11.14 -19.94
N LEU A 101 -2.77 -11.16 -20.03
CA LEU A 101 -1.91 -9.97 -19.99
C LEU A 101 -2.29 -8.95 -21.07
N ALA A 102 -2.53 -9.41 -22.30
CA ALA A 102 -2.89 -8.52 -23.41
C ALA A 102 -4.20 -7.77 -23.13
N ILE A 103 -5.22 -8.44 -22.61
CA ILE A 103 -6.51 -7.82 -22.27
C ILE A 103 -6.35 -6.73 -21.20
N LEU A 104 -5.56 -6.99 -20.16
CA LEU A 104 -5.31 -6.01 -19.10
C LEU A 104 -4.46 -4.84 -19.59
N PHE A 105 -3.45 -5.12 -20.42
CA PHE A 105 -2.63 -4.09 -21.06
C PHE A 105 -3.45 -3.18 -21.97
N LEU A 106 -4.41 -3.74 -22.73
CA LEU A 106 -5.40 -2.98 -23.49
C LEU A 106 -6.25 -2.06 -22.59
N GLY A 107 -6.66 -2.56 -21.42
CA GLY A 107 -7.34 -1.75 -20.41
C GLY A 107 -6.49 -0.58 -19.90
N LEU A 108 -5.19 -0.81 -19.65
CA LEU A 108 -4.24 0.25 -19.29
C LEU A 108 -4.10 1.29 -20.41
N LEU A 109 -3.88 0.84 -21.65
CA LEU A 109 -3.74 1.74 -22.81
C LEU A 109 -5.00 2.61 -23.00
N TYR A 110 -6.18 2.03 -22.82
CA TYR A 110 -7.44 2.77 -22.85
C TYR A 110 -7.52 3.81 -21.71
N GLY A 111 -7.18 3.41 -20.48
CA GLY A 111 -7.15 4.34 -19.34
C GLY A 111 -6.18 5.50 -19.56
N TRP A 112 -5.02 5.23 -20.17
CA TRP A 112 -4.05 6.25 -20.54
C TRP A 112 -4.64 7.22 -21.57
N SER A 113 -5.23 6.71 -22.65
CA SER A 113 -5.75 7.57 -23.73
C SER A 113 -6.87 8.49 -23.26
N GLN A 114 -7.69 8.05 -22.30
CA GLN A 114 -8.74 8.86 -21.66
C GLN A 114 -8.21 9.88 -20.65
N GLY A 115 -6.90 9.95 -20.44
CA GLY A 115 -6.28 10.93 -19.55
C GLY A 115 -6.41 10.59 -18.07
N ALA A 116 -6.63 9.33 -17.69
CA ALA A 116 -6.70 8.89 -16.29
C ALA A 116 -5.43 9.23 -15.48
N PHE A 117 -4.31 9.48 -16.17
CA PHE A 117 -3.02 9.84 -15.57
C PHE A 117 -2.62 11.30 -15.82
N ARG A 118 -3.51 12.14 -16.34
CA ARG A 118 -3.19 13.54 -16.63
C ARG A 118 -3.10 14.29 -15.29
N ARG A 119 -1.88 14.68 -14.92
CA ARG A 119 -1.64 15.55 -13.76
C ARG A 119 -2.15 16.95 -14.08
N GLN A 120 -3.38 17.25 -13.65
CA GLN A 120 -3.92 18.61 -13.54
C GLN A 120 -3.90 19.02 -12.07
#